data_AF-A0A0R2XF67-F1
#
_entry.id   AF-A0A0R2XF67-F1
#
_cell.length_a   1.000
_cell.length_b   1.000
_cell.length_c   1.000
_cell.angle_alpha   90.00
_cell.angle_beta   90.00
_cell.angle_gamma   90.00
#
_symmetry.space_group_name_H-M   'P 1'
#
loop_
_entity.id
_entity.type
_entity.pdbx_description
1 polymer ?
#
loop_
_entity_poly.entity_id
_entity_poly.type
_entity_poly.pdbx_seq_one_letter_code
_entity_poly.pdbx_strand_id
1 'polypeptide(L)'
;MNEARLKQAERWFLTKYPGGFAHPELAAVGKKHRLDKMQAFVEESFAKKKFRDTDDLLTDWVKLVSRASLVSIFEKPKFRDLVSNLAPKEKNRITAGLKAQLHGDQEKGFEQVLQILLRYKFAKWSIISLAPVYANPQDEVFVKPTTAKGIISYLE
;
A
#
# COMPACT_ATOMS: atom_id res chain seq x y z
N MET A 1 20.56 14.79 -7.69
CA MET A 1 20.13 14.91 -6.28
C MET A 1 21.04 15.87 -5.53
N ASN A 2 20.45 16.85 -4.84
CA ASN A 2 21.07 17.93 -4.11
C ASN A 2 21.26 17.49 -2.65
N GLU A 3 22.45 16.98 -2.35
CA GLU A 3 22.81 16.43 -1.04
C GLU A 3 22.76 17.50 0.07
N ALA A 4 23.04 18.76 -0.26
CA ALA A 4 23.00 19.85 0.71
C ALA A 4 21.58 20.09 1.23
N ARG A 5 20.58 20.12 0.32
CA ARG A 5 19.16 20.23 0.69
C ARG A 5 18.69 19.02 1.50
N LEU A 6 19.12 17.81 1.14
CA LEU A 6 18.81 16.60 1.90
C LEU A 6 19.36 16.68 3.33
N LYS A 7 20.65 17.02 3.49
CA LYS A 7 21.30 17.16 4.80
C LYS A 7 20.69 18.27 5.65
N GLN A 8 20.22 19.35 5.02
CA GLN A 8 19.49 20.40 5.72
C GLN A 8 18.14 19.90 6.26
N ALA A 9 17.37 19.18 5.45
CA ALA A 9 16.10 18.59 5.86
C ALA A 9 16.28 17.57 6.99
N GLU A 10 17.31 16.72 6.91
CA GLU A 10 17.69 15.77 7.96
C GLU A 10 18.00 16.48 9.28
N ARG A 11 18.86 17.52 9.25
CA ARG A 11 19.18 18.31 10.46
C ARG A 11 17.95 18.95 11.07
N TRP A 12 17.09 19.54 10.25
CA TRP A 12 15.85 20.16 10.72
C TRP A 12 14.94 19.13 11.39
N PHE A 13 14.78 17.96 10.77
CA PHE A 13 13.99 16.86 11.31
C PHE A 13 14.53 16.38 12.66
N LEU A 14 15.83 16.11 12.77
CA LEU A 14 16.44 15.62 14.01
C LEU A 14 16.52 16.68 15.12
N THR A 15 16.58 17.97 14.76
CA THR A 15 16.49 19.08 15.72
C THR A 15 15.09 19.15 16.32
N LYS A 16 14.05 19.01 15.49
CA LYS A 16 12.66 19.04 15.94
C LYS A 16 12.24 17.77 16.68
N TYR A 17 12.75 16.62 16.22
CA TYR A 17 12.44 15.30 16.76
C TYR A 17 13.74 14.58 17.17
N PRO A 18 14.31 14.91 18.35
CA PRO A 18 15.46 14.19 18.87
C PRO A 18 15.17 12.68 18.97
N GLY A 19 16.11 11.85 18.50
CA GLY A 19 15.91 10.40 18.39
C GLY A 19 15.05 9.97 17.19
N GLY A 20 14.68 10.88 16.30
CA GLY A 20 13.95 10.61 15.06
C GLY A 20 12.55 10.04 15.32
N PHE A 21 12.21 8.94 14.66
CA PHE A 21 10.88 8.33 14.78
C PHE A 21 10.57 7.76 16.18
N ALA A 22 11.58 7.58 17.04
CA ALA A 22 11.38 7.21 18.44
C ALA A 22 10.88 8.37 19.31
N HIS A 23 10.88 9.61 18.79
CA HIS A 23 10.36 10.77 19.51
C HIS A 23 8.90 10.54 19.95
N PRO A 24 8.52 10.86 21.20
CA PRO A 24 7.20 10.51 21.75
C PRO A 24 6.01 10.95 20.88
N GLU A 25 6.10 12.15 20.28
CA GLU A 25 5.06 12.66 19.38
C GLU A 25 4.89 11.79 18.12
N LEU A 26 6.01 11.40 17.49
CA LEU A 26 5.98 10.56 16.29
C LEU A 26 5.59 9.12 16.62
N ALA A 27 6.05 8.61 17.76
CA ALA A 27 5.66 7.29 18.25
C ALA A 27 4.13 7.21 18.52
N ALA A 28 3.54 8.27 19.06
CA ALA A 28 2.08 8.34 19.26
C ALA A 28 1.31 8.34 17.94
N VAL A 29 1.83 8.99 16.89
CA VAL A 29 1.28 8.91 15.53
C VAL A 29 1.42 7.50 14.97
N GLY A 30 2.61 6.90 15.07
CA GLY A 30 2.90 5.55 14.60
C GLY A 30 1.94 4.49 15.13
N LYS A 31 1.59 4.55 16.43
CA LYS A 31 0.64 3.62 17.07
C LYS A 31 -0.73 3.59 16.38
N LYS A 32 -1.19 4.71 15.81
CA LYS A 32 -2.48 4.79 15.09
C LYS A 32 -2.50 3.94 13.82
N HIS A 33 -1.33 3.68 13.23
CA HIS A 33 -1.21 2.93 11.99
C HIS A 33 -1.21 1.41 12.21
N ARG A 34 -1.02 0.94 13.45
CA ARG A 34 -1.11 -0.48 13.85
C ARG A 34 -0.28 -1.41 12.94
N LEU A 35 0.92 -0.98 12.56
CA LEU A 35 1.73 -1.64 11.52
C LEU A 35 1.89 -3.14 11.77
N ASP A 36 2.29 -3.56 12.98
CA ASP A 36 2.51 -4.98 13.31
C ASP A 36 1.27 -5.83 13.07
N LYS A 37 0.08 -5.32 13.42
CA LYS A 37 -1.19 -6.03 13.22
C LYS A 37 -1.57 -6.11 11.74
N MET A 38 -1.20 -5.09 10.95
CA MET A 38 -1.45 -5.08 9.51
C MET A 38 -0.49 -6.01 8.78
N GLN A 39 0.78 -6.04 9.18
CA GLN A 39 1.81 -6.96 8.65
C GLN A 39 1.42 -8.42 8.93
N ALA A 40 1.11 -8.76 10.19
CA ALA A 40 0.68 -10.11 10.56
C ALA A 40 -0.56 -10.55 9.79
N PHE A 41 -1.53 -9.64 9.59
CA PHE A 41 -2.71 -9.93 8.78
C PHE A 41 -2.34 -10.19 7.32
N VAL A 42 -1.41 -9.40 6.74
CA VAL A 42 -0.97 -9.62 5.35
C VAL A 42 -0.23 -10.93 5.19
N GLU A 43 0.69 -11.24 6.09
CA GLU A 43 1.44 -12.49 6.10
C GLU A 43 0.51 -13.72 6.14
N GLU A 44 -0.53 -13.68 6.95
CA GLU A 44 -1.50 -14.77 7.08
C GLU A 44 -2.47 -14.86 5.89
N SER A 45 -3.16 -13.77 5.58
CA SER A 45 -4.24 -13.72 4.59
C SER A 45 -3.74 -13.74 3.14
N PHE A 46 -2.50 -13.31 2.90
CA PHE A 46 -1.90 -13.25 1.57
C PHE A 46 -0.67 -14.15 1.46
N ALA A 47 -0.57 -15.18 2.30
CA ALA A 47 0.38 -16.27 2.08
C ALA A 47 0.14 -16.92 0.70
N LYS A 48 1.20 -17.37 0.03
CA LYS A 48 1.14 -17.95 -1.33
C LYS A 48 0.08 -19.05 -1.50
N LYS A 49 -0.21 -19.82 -0.44
CA LYS A 49 -1.24 -20.88 -0.41
C LYS A 49 -2.68 -20.36 -0.45
N LYS A 50 -2.94 -19.15 0.03
CA LYS A 50 -4.27 -18.52 0.10
C LYS A 50 -4.81 -18.13 -1.28
N PHE A 51 -3.92 -17.91 -2.25
CA PHE A 51 -4.26 -17.60 -3.65
C PHE A 51 -4.91 -18.77 -4.44
N ARG A 52 -5.24 -19.88 -3.77
CA ARG A 52 -6.02 -20.98 -4.34
C ARG A 52 -7.52 -20.69 -4.33
N ASP A 53 -7.98 -19.85 -3.40
CA ASP A 53 -9.36 -19.43 -3.28
C ASP A 53 -9.49 -17.94 -3.61
N THR A 54 -10.08 -17.64 -4.76
CA THR A 54 -10.22 -16.27 -5.26
C THR A 54 -11.17 -15.43 -4.41
N ASP A 55 -12.30 -15.99 -3.97
CA ASP A 55 -13.34 -15.21 -3.28
C ASP A 55 -12.96 -14.93 -1.82
N ASP A 56 -12.34 -15.91 -1.15
CA ASP A 56 -11.78 -15.70 0.19
C ASP A 56 -10.66 -14.65 0.19
N LEU A 57 -9.76 -14.73 -0.79
CA LEU A 57 -8.66 -13.77 -0.92
C LEU A 57 -9.19 -12.34 -1.19
N LEU A 58 -10.19 -12.20 -2.06
CA LEU A 58 -10.83 -10.91 -2.32
C LEU A 58 -11.53 -10.36 -1.07
N THR A 59 -12.18 -11.23 -0.31
CA THR A 59 -12.79 -10.87 0.97
C THR A 59 -11.73 -10.35 1.95
N ASP A 60 -10.57 -10.99 2.03
CA ASP A 60 -9.46 -10.54 2.86
C ASP A 60 -8.81 -9.25 2.35
N TRP A 61 -8.77 -9.02 1.04
CA TRP A 61 -8.33 -7.73 0.47
C TRP A 61 -9.26 -6.59 0.81
N VAL A 62 -10.58 -6.81 0.76
CA VAL A 62 -11.57 -5.82 1.23
C VAL A 62 -11.38 -5.52 2.71
N LYS A 63 -11.12 -6.55 3.55
CA LYS A 63 -10.82 -6.36 4.98
C LYS A 63 -9.53 -5.56 5.18
N LEU A 64 -8.47 -5.84 4.41
CA LEU A 64 -7.21 -5.09 4.46
C LEU A 64 -7.46 -3.60 4.22
N VAL A 65 -8.14 -3.29 3.11
CA VAL A 65 -8.46 -1.92 2.71
C VAL A 65 -9.32 -1.22 3.75
N SER A 66 -10.28 -1.93 4.32
CA SER A 66 -11.19 -1.39 5.34
C SER A 66 -10.46 -1.04 6.65
N ARG A 67 -9.48 -1.85 7.05
CA ARG A 67 -8.69 -1.66 8.29
C ARG A 67 -7.55 -0.66 8.12
N ALA A 68 -7.06 -0.45 6.90
CA ALA A 68 -5.92 0.43 6.65
C ALA A 68 -6.23 1.89 7.01
N SER A 69 -5.33 2.50 7.77
CA SER A 69 -5.32 3.94 8.07
C SER A 69 -4.82 4.78 6.90
N LEU A 70 -4.08 4.15 5.98
CA LEU A 70 -3.48 4.78 4.80
C LEU A 70 -4.46 4.97 3.62
N VAL A 71 -5.65 4.36 3.70
CA VAL A 71 -6.69 4.44 2.68
C VAL A 71 -7.78 5.41 3.13
N SER A 72 -8.22 6.28 2.22
CA SER A 72 -9.29 7.24 2.49
C SER A 72 -10.60 6.53 2.84
N ILE A 73 -11.34 7.05 3.82
CA ILE A 73 -12.65 6.52 4.21
C ILE A 73 -13.64 6.45 3.04
N PHE A 74 -13.49 7.32 2.05
CA PHE A 74 -14.34 7.36 0.85
C PHE A 74 -13.97 6.29 -0.19
N GLU A 75 -12.73 5.78 -0.15
CA GLU A 75 -12.26 4.73 -1.06
C GLU A 75 -12.71 3.34 -0.58
N LYS A 76 -12.82 3.15 0.74
CA LYS A 76 -13.18 1.85 1.35
C LYS A 76 -14.50 1.25 0.86
N PRO A 77 -15.66 1.94 0.93
CA PRO A 77 -16.91 1.38 0.45
C PRO A 77 -16.88 1.17 -1.08
N LYS A 78 -16.27 2.09 -1.83
CA LYS A 78 -16.14 1.98 -3.28
C LYS A 78 -15.33 0.76 -3.71
N PHE A 79 -14.25 0.45 -2.99
CA PHE A 79 -13.44 -0.73 -3.27
C PHE A 79 -14.20 -2.03 -2.97
N ARG A 80 -14.89 -2.09 -1.82
CA ARG A 80 -15.77 -3.21 -1.48
C ARG A 80 -16.80 -3.45 -2.58
N ASP A 81 -17.52 -2.40 -2.96
CA ASP A 81 -18.59 -2.49 -3.95
C ASP A 81 -18.05 -2.86 -5.34
N LEU A 82 -16.86 -2.36 -5.71
CA LEU A 82 -16.16 -2.78 -6.93
C LEU A 82 -15.87 -4.28 -6.91
N VAL A 83 -15.25 -4.79 -5.84
CA VAL A 83 -14.88 -6.21 -5.71
C VAL A 83 -16.11 -7.12 -5.81
N SER A 84 -17.22 -6.73 -5.20
CA SER A 84 -18.49 -7.46 -5.27
C SER A 84 -19.08 -7.53 -6.69
N ASN A 85 -18.77 -6.55 -7.54
CA ASN A 85 -19.30 -6.44 -8.91
C ASN A 85 -18.33 -6.92 -10.00
N LEU A 86 -17.15 -7.43 -9.65
CA LEU A 86 -16.22 -8.00 -10.62
C LEU A 86 -16.78 -9.29 -11.23
N ALA A 87 -16.68 -9.44 -12.55
CA ALA A 87 -17.00 -10.71 -13.20
C ALA A 87 -15.99 -11.81 -12.79
N PRO A 88 -16.36 -13.10 -12.84
CA PRO A 88 -15.47 -14.19 -12.40
C PRO A 88 -14.08 -14.18 -13.04
N LYS A 89 -14.00 -13.86 -14.34
CA LYS A 89 -12.72 -13.74 -15.07
C LYS A 89 -11.86 -12.59 -14.54
N GLU A 90 -12.48 -11.50 -14.11
CA GLU A 90 -11.80 -10.31 -13.58
C GLU A 90 -11.33 -10.53 -12.15
N LYS A 91 -12.14 -11.22 -11.33
CA LYS A 91 -11.73 -11.69 -10.02
C LYS A 91 -10.47 -12.54 -10.10
N ASN A 92 -10.45 -13.56 -10.96
CA ASN A 92 -9.27 -14.39 -11.17
C ASN A 92 -8.07 -13.59 -11.69
N ARG A 93 -8.30 -12.62 -12.58
CA ARG A 93 -7.21 -11.79 -13.11
C ARG A 93 -6.66 -10.84 -12.06
N ILE A 94 -7.49 -10.18 -11.25
CA ILE A 94 -6.99 -9.25 -10.23
C ILE A 94 -6.26 -9.98 -9.10
N THR A 95 -6.73 -11.18 -8.70
CA THR A 95 -6.05 -11.99 -7.68
C THR A 95 -4.74 -12.59 -8.20
N ALA A 96 -4.68 -13.02 -9.47
CA ALA A 96 -3.43 -13.43 -10.10
C ALA A 96 -2.43 -12.27 -10.20
N GLY A 97 -2.90 -11.06 -10.50
CA GLY A 97 -2.07 -9.84 -10.49
C GLY A 97 -1.48 -9.58 -9.11
N LEU A 98 -2.32 -9.59 -8.07
CA LEU A 98 -1.86 -9.43 -6.69
C LEU A 98 -0.86 -10.54 -6.27
N LYS A 99 -1.07 -11.78 -6.74
CA LYS A 99 -0.14 -12.88 -6.49
C LYS A 99 1.23 -12.62 -7.10
N ALA A 100 1.27 -12.22 -8.36
CA ALA A 100 2.51 -11.88 -9.04
C ALA A 100 3.19 -10.69 -8.34
N GLN A 101 2.40 -9.71 -7.91
CA GLN A 101 2.91 -8.54 -7.19
C GLN A 101 3.60 -8.90 -5.87
N LEU A 102 3.04 -9.84 -5.10
CA LEU A 102 3.58 -10.22 -3.79
C LEU A 102 4.60 -11.37 -3.83
N HIS A 103 4.49 -12.29 -4.80
CA HIS A 103 5.19 -13.59 -4.78
C HIS A 103 5.86 -13.97 -6.11
N GLY A 104 5.94 -13.04 -7.06
CA GLY A 104 6.45 -13.29 -8.41
C GLY A 104 6.99 -12.03 -9.06
N ASP A 105 6.62 -11.81 -10.32
CA ASP A 105 7.00 -10.61 -11.07
C ASP A 105 6.17 -9.41 -10.60
N GLN A 106 6.82 -8.55 -9.81
CA GLN A 106 6.16 -7.44 -9.12
C GLN A 106 5.56 -6.43 -10.10
N GLU A 107 6.31 -6.06 -11.14
CA GLU A 107 5.91 -5.10 -12.17
C GLU A 107 4.71 -5.62 -12.95
N LYS A 108 4.78 -6.85 -13.48
CA LYS A 108 3.65 -7.46 -14.17
C LYS A 108 2.42 -7.58 -13.27
N GLY A 109 2.62 -7.92 -11.99
CA GLY A 109 1.54 -7.99 -11.01
C GLY A 109 0.86 -6.65 -10.80
N PHE A 110 1.65 -5.59 -10.59
CA PHE A 110 1.18 -4.21 -10.47
C PHE A 110 0.37 -3.78 -11.70
N GLU A 111 0.92 -3.97 -12.90
CA GLU A 111 0.25 -3.61 -14.15
C GLU A 111 -1.06 -4.35 -14.33
N GLN A 112 -1.09 -5.64 -14.00
CA GLN A 112 -2.30 -6.45 -14.11
C GLN A 112 -3.40 -5.95 -13.16
N VAL A 113 -3.07 -5.62 -11.91
CA VAL A 113 -4.04 -5.01 -10.98
C VAL A 113 -4.50 -3.64 -11.49
N LEU A 114 -3.56 -2.81 -11.94
CA LEU A 114 -3.83 -1.47 -12.48
C LEU A 114 -4.83 -1.52 -13.65
N GLN A 115 -4.61 -2.42 -14.62
CA GLN A 115 -5.48 -2.57 -15.79
C GLN A 115 -6.90 -2.97 -15.42
N ILE A 116 -7.09 -3.80 -14.39
CA ILE A 116 -8.43 -4.10 -13.88
C ILE A 116 -9.07 -2.84 -13.31
N LEU A 117 -8.39 -2.15 -12.41
CA LEU A 117 -8.94 -0.99 -11.69
C LEU A 117 -9.21 0.21 -12.61
N LEU A 118 -8.42 0.40 -13.67
CA LEU A 118 -8.62 1.45 -14.68
C LEU A 118 -9.98 1.32 -15.38
N ARG A 119 -10.43 0.09 -15.68
CA ARG A 119 -11.74 -0.16 -16.32
C ARG A 119 -12.91 0.32 -15.47
N TYR A 120 -12.72 0.41 -14.15
CA TYR A 120 -13.71 0.93 -13.20
C TYR A 120 -13.43 2.37 -12.75
N LYS A 121 -12.47 3.07 -13.38
CA LYS A 121 -12.01 4.40 -12.98
C LYS A 121 -11.60 4.46 -11.50
N PHE A 122 -11.06 3.35 -10.97
CA PHE A 122 -10.70 3.17 -9.56
C PHE A 122 -9.22 2.80 -9.38
N ALA A 123 -8.36 3.21 -10.33
CA ALA A 123 -6.91 3.02 -10.23
C ALA A 123 -6.31 3.95 -9.17
N LYS A 124 -6.37 3.52 -7.91
CA LYS A 124 -5.85 4.27 -6.75
C LYS A 124 -4.55 3.66 -6.28
N TRP A 125 -3.50 4.47 -6.20
CA TRP A 125 -2.20 4.06 -5.67
C TRP A 125 -2.34 3.42 -4.28
N SER A 126 -3.13 4.05 -3.41
CA SER A 126 -3.41 3.58 -2.05
C SER A 126 -4.01 2.18 -1.96
N ILE A 127 -4.62 1.69 -3.04
CA ILE A 127 -5.22 0.35 -3.10
C ILE A 127 -4.22 -0.66 -3.66
N ILE A 128 -3.50 -0.30 -4.72
CA ILE A 128 -2.56 -1.18 -5.42
C ILE A 128 -1.32 -1.45 -4.58
N SER A 129 -0.79 -0.44 -3.88
CA SER A 129 0.44 -0.57 -3.09
C SER A 129 0.20 -1.08 -1.66
N LEU A 130 -1.05 -1.28 -1.24
CA LEU A 130 -1.38 -1.50 0.17
C LEU A 130 -0.83 -2.83 0.71
N ALA A 131 -1.09 -3.93 0.01
CA ALA A 131 -0.61 -5.24 0.41
C ALA A 131 0.93 -5.33 0.33
N PRO A 132 1.61 -4.88 -0.75
CA PRO A 132 3.06 -4.85 -0.81
C PRO A 132 3.70 -4.08 0.36
N VAL A 133 3.20 -2.87 0.66
CA VAL A 133 3.74 -2.03 1.75
C VAL A 133 3.63 -2.72 3.11
N TYR A 134 2.58 -3.47 3.37
CA TYR A 134 2.46 -4.25 4.60
C TYR A 134 3.17 -5.61 4.54
N ALA A 135 3.50 -6.12 3.36
CA ALA A 135 4.29 -7.35 3.23
C ALA A 135 5.78 -7.06 3.48
N ASN A 136 6.31 -5.99 2.89
CA ASN A 136 7.73 -5.61 2.97
C ASN A 136 7.90 -4.10 3.24
N PRO A 137 7.56 -3.60 4.44
CA PRO A 137 7.53 -2.16 4.73
C PRO A 137 8.89 -1.45 4.69
N GLN A 138 9.99 -2.21 4.63
CA GLN A 138 11.34 -1.66 4.50
C GLN A 138 11.75 -1.42 3.04
N ASP A 139 11.14 -2.15 2.10
CA ASP A 139 11.47 -2.08 0.67
C ASP A 139 10.38 -1.34 -0.13
N GLU A 140 9.13 -1.49 0.29
CA GLU A 140 7.95 -1.01 -0.43
C GLU A 140 7.54 0.40 0.02
N VAL A 141 7.16 1.23 -0.95
CA VAL A 141 6.92 2.65 -0.71
C VAL A 141 5.44 3.02 -0.85
N PHE A 142 4.84 3.53 0.23
CA PHE A 142 3.50 4.14 0.22
C PHE A 142 3.57 5.65 0.05
N VAL A 143 4.11 6.14 -1.07
CA VAL A 143 4.19 7.58 -1.36
C VAL A 143 3.35 7.90 -2.59
N LYS A 144 2.46 8.89 -2.46
CA LYS A 144 1.64 9.34 -3.59
C LYS A 144 2.55 9.88 -4.69
N PRO A 145 2.24 9.64 -5.99
CA PRO A 145 3.06 10.15 -7.09
C PRO A 145 3.30 11.66 -7.05
N THR A 146 2.32 12.46 -6.59
CA THR A 146 2.48 13.91 -6.44
C THR A 146 3.49 14.29 -5.36
N THR A 147 3.51 13.56 -4.24
CA THR A 147 4.50 13.75 -3.18
C THR A 147 5.89 13.37 -3.67
N ALA A 148 6.03 12.25 -4.38
CA ALA A 148 7.30 11.85 -4.98
C ALA A 148 7.83 12.93 -5.94
N LYS A 149 6.98 13.45 -6.84
CA LYS A 149 7.35 14.55 -7.75
C LYS A 149 7.79 15.80 -6.99
N GLY A 150 7.10 16.17 -5.90
CA GLY A 150 7.47 17.31 -5.08
C GLY A 150 8.82 17.12 -4.38
N ILE A 151 9.08 15.92 -3.85
CA ILE A 151 10.37 15.57 -3.25
C ILE A 151 11.48 15.66 -4.30
N ILE A 152 11.28 15.06 -5.48
CA ILE A 152 12.26 15.11 -6.58
C ILE A 152 12.52 16.56 -6.97
N SER A 153 11.48 17.36 -7.22
CA SER A 153 11.65 18.78 -7.58
C SER A 153 12.34 19.62 -6.51
N TYR A 154 12.26 19.22 -5.23
CA TYR A 154 12.98 19.90 -4.15
C TYR A 154 14.43 19.42 -4.05
N LEU A 155 14.67 18.13 -4.31
CA LEU A 155 15.98 17.50 -4.21
C LEU A 155 16.78 17.52 -5.52
N GLU A 156 16.24 17.98 -6.63
CA GLU A 156 16.96 18.22 -7.89
C GLU A 156 17.01 19.72 -8.18
#